data_AF-A0A1Q3ATA5-F1
#
_entry.id   AF-A0A1Q3ATA5-F1
#
_cell.length_a   1.000
_cell.length_b   1.000
_cell.length_c   1.000
_cell.angle_alpha   90.00
_cell.angle_beta   90.00
_cell.angle_gamma   90.00
#
_symmetry.space_group_name_H-M   'P 1'
#
loop_
_entity.id
_entity.type
_entity.pdbx_description
1 polymer ?
#
loop_
_entity_poly.entity_id
_entity_poly.type
_entity_poly.pdbx_seq_one_letter_code
_entity_poly.pdbx_strand_id
1 'polypeptide(L)'
;ADCAFLCGETETLQHLFFQCPFSSMVWREVLLMCNIVRPLLSWAEEVLWMSTHARGSAFHHTVRRLAFAATVYHLWIERNRRCFKNVFLPCQEIIRLVKQDVCGKL
;
A
#
# COMPACT_ATOMS: atom_id res chain seq x y z
N ALA A 1 -16.48 1.09 -12.92
CA ALA A 1 -16.45 2.18 -11.94
C ALA A 1 -15.11 2.87 -12.06
N ASP A 2 -15.08 4.19 -12.02
CA ASP A 2 -13.82 4.95 -12.15
C ASP A 2 -12.98 4.81 -10.88
N CYS A 3 -11.66 4.91 -11.00
CA CYS A 3 -10.75 4.85 -9.87
C CYS A 3 -11.09 5.94 -8.83
N ALA A 4 -11.29 5.52 -7.57
CA ALA A 4 -11.56 6.45 -6.46
C ALA A 4 -10.42 7.45 -6.20
N PHE A 5 -9.23 7.22 -6.75
CA PHE A 5 -8.08 8.12 -6.66
C PHE A 5 -8.02 9.17 -7.78
N LEU A 6 -9.04 9.25 -8.64
CA LEU A 6 -9.21 10.30 -9.66
C LEU A 6 -8.10 10.37 -10.70
N CYS A 7 -7.52 9.23 -11.07
CA CYS A 7 -6.46 9.16 -12.08
C CYS A 7 -6.95 8.94 -13.53
N GLY A 8 -8.27 8.92 -13.76
CA GLY A 8 -8.87 8.76 -15.08
C GLY A 8 -8.99 7.32 -15.61
N GLU A 9 -8.58 6.32 -14.82
CA GLU A 9 -8.61 4.90 -15.19
C GLU A 9 -9.76 4.14 -14.51
N THR A 10 -10.09 2.97 -15.04
CA THR A 10 -11.09 2.07 -14.42
C THR A 10 -10.55 1.45 -13.13
N GLU A 11 -11.36 1.44 -12.07
CA GLU A 11 -11.03 0.77 -10.82
C GLU A 11 -11.07 -0.75 -10.98
N THR A 12 -9.91 -1.39 -10.83
CA THR A 12 -9.74 -2.84 -10.66
C THR A 12 -8.92 -3.11 -9.41
N LEU A 13 -8.86 -4.36 -8.94
CA LEU A 13 -8.03 -4.72 -7.79
C LEU A 13 -6.55 -4.40 -8.04
N GLN A 14 -6.05 -4.74 -9.23
CA GLN A 14 -4.67 -4.49 -9.66
C GLN A 14 -4.39 -2.99 -9.72
N HIS A 15 -5.34 -2.24 -10.28
CA HIS A 15 -5.24 -0.79 -10.38
C HIS A 15 -5.24 -0.11 -9.01
N LEU A 16 -6.20 -0.47 -8.15
CA LEU A 16 -6.40 0.14 -6.85
C LEU A 16 -5.14 0.07 -5.98
N PHE A 17 -4.52 -1.09 -5.84
CA PHE A 17 -3.48 -1.27 -4.83
C PHE A 17 -2.11 -0.81 -5.27
N PHE A 18 -1.65 -1.08 -6.51
CA PHE A 18 -0.25 -0.77 -6.87
C PHE A 18 -0.01 -0.25 -8.29
N GLN A 19 -1.02 -0.13 -9.16
CA GLN A 19 -0.84 0.45 -10.51
C GLN A 19 -1.40 1.88 -10.65
N CYS A 20 -2.32 2.32 -9.78
CA CYS A 20 -2.76 3.70 -9.74
C CYS A 20 -1.60 4.61 -9.33
N PRO A 21 -1.38 5.79 -9.96
CA PRO A 21 -0.33 6.73 -9.57
C PRO A 21 -0.34 7.13 -8.08
N PHE A 22 -1.52 7.24 -7.47
CA PHE A 22 -1.66 7.56 -6.05
C PHE A 22 -1.14 6.41 -5.16
N SER A 23 -1.64 5.19 -5.37
CA SER A 23 -1.31 4.05 -4.51
C SER A 23 0.08 3.48 -4.77
N SER A 24 0.55 3.52 -6.03
CA SER A 24 1.92 3.17 -6.40
C SER A 24 2.96 4.06 -5.71
N MET A 25 2.69 5.37 -5.56
CA MET A 25 3.55 6.28 -4.80
C MET A 25 3.63 5.89 -3.32
N VAL A 26 2.48 5.64 -2.69
CA VAL A 26 2.44 5.16 -1.29
C VAL A 26 3.27 3.88 -1.15
N TRP A 27 3.06 2.93 -2.05
CA TRP A 27 3.73 1.64 -1.96
C TRP A 27 5.23 1.72 -2.17
N ARG A 28 5.69 2.53 -3.13
CA ARG A 28 7.12 2.78 -3.35
C ARG A 28 7.80 3.32 -2.10
N GLU A 29 7.21 4.31 -1.44
CA GLU A 29 7.77 4.88 -0.21
C GLU A 29 7.82 3.84 0.92
N VAL A 30 6.80 2.98 1.02
CA VAL A 30 6.79 1.89 2.02
C VAL A 30 7.86 0.84 1.75
N LEU A 31 8.09 0.47 0.49
CA LEU A 31 9.22 -0.41 0.11
C LEU A 31 10.57 0.20 0.48
N LEU A 32 10.77 1.50 0.22
CA LEU A 32 11.98 2.21 0.60
C LEU A 32 12.19 2.21 2.12
N MET A 33 11.14 2.42 2.92
CA MET A 33 11.20 2.30 4.39
C MET A 33 11.61 0.89 4.85
N CYS A 34 11.32 -0.14 4.05
CA CYS A 34 11.71 -1.53 4.31
C CYS A 34 13.08 -1.90 3.73
N ASN A 35 13.83 -0.92 3.22
CA ASN A 35 15.10 -1.10 2.51
C ASN A 35 14.99 -2.04 1.30
N ILE A 36 13.89 -1.92 0.54
CA ILE A 36 13.62 -2.68 -0.68
C ILE A 36 13.61 -1.73 -1.86
N VAL A 37 14.55 -1.91 -2.80
CA VAL A 37 14.64 -1.12 -4.03
C VAL A 37 14.42 -2.05 -5.23
N ARG A 38 13.24 -1.98 -5.82
CA ARG A 38 12.86 -2.71 -7.04
C ARG A 38 11.72 -2.00 -7.78
N PRO A 39 11.47 -2.35 -9.06
CA PRO A 39 10.24 -1.94 -9.73
C PRO A 39 8.99 -2.39 -8.97
N LEU A 40 7.92 -1.61 -9.07
CA LEU A 40 6.60 -2.00 -8.58
C LEU A 40 6.07 -3.15 -9.44
N LEU A 41 5.40 -4.10 -8.80
CA LEU A 41 4.85 -5.26 -9.48
C LEU A 41 3.32 -5.17 -9.55
N SER A 42 2.68 -6.02 -10.35
CA SER A 42 1.22 -6.15 -10.30
C SER A 42 0.77 -6.68 -8.94
N TRP A 43 -0.51 -6.51 -8.60
CA TRP A 43 -1.07 -7.03 -7.34
C TRP A 43 -0.73 -8.50 -7.07
N ALA A 44 -0.89 -9.37 -8.07
CA ALA A 44 -0.63 -10.80 -7.91
C ALA A 44 0.85 -11.08 -7.64
N GLU A 45 1.75 -10.38 -8.34
CA GLU A 45 3.19 -10.51 -8.17
C GLU A 45 3.67 -9.93 -6.83
N GLU A 46 3.08 -8.83 -6.37
CA GLU A 46 3.34 -8.24 -5.04
C GLU A 46 2.97 -9.22 -3.92
N VAL A 47 1.78 -9.84 -4.00
CA VAL A 47 1.32 -10.84 -3.04
C VAL A 47 2.26 -12.05 -3.04
N LEU A 48 2.66 -12.54 -4.21
CA LEU A 48 3.60 -13.66 -4.33
C LEU A 48 4.98 -13.31 -3.76
N TRP A 49 5.49 -12.11 -4.07
CA TRP A 49 6.77 -11.64 -3.56
C TRP A 49 6.75 -11.51 -2.04
N MET A 50 5.68 -10.96 -1.46
CA MET A 50 5.56 -10.86 0.00
C MET A 50 5.43 -12.22 0.68
N SER A 51 4.66 -13.13 0.09
CA SER A 51 4.49 -14.50 0.61
C SER A 51 5.81 -15.28 0.67
N THR A 52 6.75 -14.95 -0.23
CA THR A 52 8.06 -15.58 -0.32
C THR A 52 9.12 -14.86 0.53
N HIS A 53 9.16 -13.53 0.53
CA HIS A 53 10.24 -12.72 1.13
C HIS A 53 9.95 -12.20 2.54
N ALA A 54 8.72 -12.38 3.03
CA ALA A 54 8.30 -12.04 4.38
C ALA A 54 7.99 -13.28 5.24
N ARG A 55 8.39 -14.47 4.77
CA ARG A 55 8.28 -15.74 5.50
C ARG A 55 9.43 -15.88 6.50
N GLY A 56 9.11 -16.18 7.75
CA GLY A 56 10.09 -16.36 8.83
C GLY A 56 9.85 -15.43 10.02
N SER A 57 10.68 -15.58 11.05
CA SER A 57 10.57 -14.87 12.34
C SER A 57 11.56 -13.73 12.52
N ALA A 58 12.51 -13.53 11.61
CA ALA A 58 13.44 -12.41 11.68
C ALA A 58 12.67 -11.07 11.63
N PHE A 59 13.19 -10.07 12.35
CA PHE A 59 12.57 -8.75 12.49
C PHE A 59 12.12 -8.16 11.15
N HIS A 60 12.99 -8.17 10.14
CA HIS A 60 12.69 -7.62 8.82
C HIS A 60 11.55 -8.37 8.09
N HIS A 61 11.34 -9.66 8.34
CA HIS A 61 10.18 -10.38 7.80
C HIS A 61 8.88 -9.89 8.45
N THR A 62 8.87 -9.67 9.76
CA THR A 62 7.73 -9.09 10.47
C THR A 62 7.42 -7.69 9.98
N VAL A 63 8.42 -6.82 9.86
CA VAL A 63 8.28 -5.47 9.32
C VAL A 63 7.64 -5.50 7.93
N ARG A 64 8.14 -6.37 7.02
CA ARG A 64 7.58 -6.49 5.65
C ARG A 64 6.11 -6.91 5.64
N ARG A 65 5.73 -7.91 6.47
CA ARG A 65 4.33 -8.34 6.58
C ARG A 65 3.43 -7.23 7.10
N LEU A 66 3.86 -6.55 8.15
CA LEU A 66 3.12 -5.42 8.74
C LEU A 66 3.00 -4.28 7.74
N ALA A 67 4.08 -3.90 7.06
CA ALA A 67 4.09 -2.82 6.08
C ALA A 67 3.18 -3.10 4.88
N PHE A 68 3.19 -4.32 4.35
CA PHE A 68 2.29 -4.73 3.28
C PHE A 68 0.82 -4.68 3.72
N ALA A 69 0.50 -5.31 4.86
CA ALA A 69 -0.86 -5.34 5.39
C ALA A 69 -1.39 -3.93 5.71
N ALA A 70 -0.58 -3.10 6.37
CA ALA A 70 -0.93 -1.72 6.70
C ALA A 70 -1.15 -0.87 5.45
N THR A 71 -0.32 -1.04 4.40
CA THR A 71 -0.51 -0.31 3.14
C THR A 71 -1.84 -0.66 2.47
N VAL A 72 -2.13 -1.95 2.33
CA VAL A 72 -3.40 -2.43 1.76
C VAL A 72 -4.59 -1.91 2.58
N TYR A 73 -4.50 -1.99 3.90
CA TYR A 73 -5.53 -1.49 4.80
C TYR A 73 -5.78 0.01 4.63
N HIS A 74 -4.73 0.84 4.70
CA HIS A 74 -4.89 2.29 4.64
C HIS A 74 -5.32 2.79 3.26
N LEU A 75 -4.89 2.15 2.17
CA LEU A 75 -5.39 2.44 0.82
C LEU A 75 -6.87 2.09 0.68
N TRP A 76 -7.30 0.95 1.23
CA TRP A 76 -8.72 0.56 1.23
C TRP A 76 -9.58 1.54 2.03
N ILE A 77 -9.13 1.93 3.22
CA ILE A 77 -9.81 2.93 4.04
C ILE A 77 -9.88 4.27 3.31
N GLU A 78 -8.81 4.71 2.66
CA GLU A 78 -8.80 5.96 1.91
C GLU A 78 -9.77 5.93 0.72
N ARG A 79 -9.78 4.83 -0.04
CA ARG A 79 -10.76 4.62 -1.10
C ARG A 79 -12.19 4.76 -0.58
N ASN A 80 -12.50 4.16 0.57
CA ASN A 80 -13.82 4.29 1.20
C ASN A 80 -14.10 5.71 1.71
N ARG A 81 -13.11 6.44 2.23
CA ARG A 81 -13.28 7.86 2.62
C ARG A 81 -13.67 8.71 1.41
N ARG A 82 -13.03 8.51 0.27
CA ARG A 82 -13.34 9.24 -0.97
C ARG A 82 -14.73 8.90 -1.47
N CYS A 83 -15.07 7.61 -1.54
CA CYS A 83 -16.38 7.16 -2.05
C CYS A 83 -17.56 7.56 -1.16
N PHE A 84 -17.42 7.46 0.17
CA PHE A 84 -18.57 7.55 1.08
C PHE A 84 -18.58 8.79 1.96
N LYS A 85 -17.46 9.50 2.07
CA LYS A 85 -17.34 10.69 2.94
C LYS A 85 -16.89 11.94 2.19
N ASN A 86 -16.51 11.82 0.91
CA ASN A 86 -15.95 12.92 0.12
C ASN A 86 -14.76 13.61 0.82
N VAL A 87 -13.94 12.81 1.51
CA VAL A 87 -12.71 13.26 2.19
C VAL A 87 -11.50 12.69 1.46
N PHE A 88 -10.51 13.52 1.19
CA PHE A 88 -9.34 13.18 0.37
C PHE A 88 -8.07 13.47 1.17
N LEU A 89 -7.38 12.41 1.59
CA LEU A 89 -6.06 12.55 2.20
C LEU A 89 -4.98 12.51 1.12
N PRO A 90 -3.92 13.34 1.25
CA PRO A 90 -2.78 13.29 0.34
C PRO A 90 -1.96 12.00 0.56
N CYS A 91 -1.20 11.57 -0.45
CA CYS A 91 -0.36 10.36 -0.38
C CYS A 91 0.53 10.35 0.86
N GLN A 92 1.12 11.51 1.20
CA GLN A 92 2.01 11.70 2.33
C GLN A 92 1.34 11.34 3.66
N GLU A 93 0.05 11.66 3.81
CA GLU A 93 -0.69 11.34 5.02
C GLU A 93 -0.98 9.83 5.10
N ILE A 94 -1.26 9.17 3.97
CA ILE A 94 -1.40 7.71 3.92
C ILE A 94 -0.07 7.04 4.31
N ILE A 95 1.05 7.51 3.79
CA ILE A 95 2.39 7.01 4.15
C ILE A 95 2.65 7.19 5.64
N ARG A 96 2.30 8.35 6.21
CA ARG A 96 2.42 8.63 7.65
C ARG A 96 1.60 7.65 8.49
N LEU A 97 0.36 7.38 8.09
CA LEU A 97 -0.53 6.43 8.78
C LEU A 97 0.03 5.01 8.73
N VAL A 98 0.49 4.56 7.55
CA VAL A 98 1.15 3.24 7.40
C VAL A 98 2.35 3.14 8.33
N LYS A 99 3.24 4.14 8.33
CA LYS A 99 4.42 4.16 9.19
C LYS A 99 4.05 4.07 10.68
N GLN A 100 3.07 4.85 11.11
CA GLN A 100 2.60 4.85 12.50
C GLN A 100 2.03 3.49 12.90
N ASP A 101 1.24 2.87 12.02
CA ASP A 101 0.62 1.56 12.27
C ASP A 101 1.66 0.43 12.35
N VAL A 102 2.66 0.44 11.47
CA VAL A 102 3.78 -0.51 11.53
C VAL A 102 4.58 -0.31 12.81
N CYS A 103 5.01 0.93 13.11
CA CYS A 103 5.81 1.23 14.31
C CYS A 103 5.09 0.91 15.62
N GLY A 104 3.76 1.08 15.67
CA GLY A 104 2.97 0.75 16.87
C GLY A 104 2.74 -0.75 17.11
N LYS A 105 3.09 -1.61 16.13
CA LYS A 105 2.94 -3.07 16.20
C LYS A 105 4.27 -3.82 16.33
N LEU A 106 5.39 -3.08 16.29
CA LEU A 106 6.74 -3.60 16.56
C LEU A 106 7.02 -3.48 18.06
#